data_AF-R9LSR1-F1
#
_entry.id   AF-R9LSR1-F1
#
_cell.length_a   1.000
_cell.length_b   1.000
_cell.length_c   1.000
_cell.angle_alpha   90.00
_cell.angle_beta   90.00
_cell.angle_gamma   90.00
#
_symmetry.space_group_name_H-M   'P 1'
#
loop_
_entity.id
_entity.type
_entity.pdbx_description
1 polymer ?
#
loop_
_entity_poly.entity_id
_entity_poly.type
_entity_poly.pdbx_seq_one_letter_code
_entity_poly.pdbx_strand_id
1 'polypeptide(L)' 'MCDLPAAEADKMTYDLYREGYYYYGKDYAHKGSTFSFTESSLLDLMSFDARNNADLISIPLLMIAGKAAIHCI' A
#
# COMPACT_ATOMS: atom_id res chain seq x y z
N MET A 1 -0.25 9.36 -7.70
CA MET A 1 -1.58 9.31 -7.03
C MET A 1 -2.04 10.70 -6.58
N CYS A 2 -1.17 11.49 -5.97
CA CYS A 2 -1.52 12.81 -5.41
C CYS A 2 -2.04 13.84 -6.42
N ASP A 3 -1.68 13.71 -7.71
CA ASP A 3 -2.12 14.63 -8.78
C ASP A 3 -3.29 14.09 -9.62
N LEU A 4 -3.86 12.93 -9.26
CA LEU A 4 -5.02 12.38 -9.96
C LEU A 4 -6.26 13.25 -9.64
N PRO A 5 -7.07 13.67 -10.62
CA PRO A 5 -8.35 14.32 -10.35
C PRO A 5 -9.32 13.37 -9.65
N ALA A 6 -10.10 13.86 -8.68
CA ALA A 6 -11.07 13.02 -7.94
C ALA A 6 -12.06 12.29 -8.87
N ALA A 7 -12.48 12.93 -9.96
CA ALA A 7 -13.37 12.32 -10.96
C ALA A 7 -12.77 11.08 -11.66
N GLU A 8 -11.43 10.96 -11.73
CA GLU A 8 -10.77 9.75 -12.25
C GLU A 8 -10.64 8.69 -11.16
N ALA A 9 -10.47 9.07 -9.90
CA ALA A 9 -10.48 8.14 -8.77
C ALA A 9 -11.84 7.44 -8.64
N ASP A 10 -12.94 8.16 -8.87
CA ASP A 10 -14.31 7.63 -8.80
C ASP A 10 -14.59 6.55 -9.85
N LYS A 11 -13.84 6.52 -10.95
CA LYS A 11 -13.95 5.52 -12.01
C LYS A 11 -13.23 4.21 -11.68
N MET A 12 -12.44 4.16 -10.60
CA MET A 12 -11.71 2.96 -10.22
C MET A 12 -12.66 1.84 -9.79
N THR A 13 -12.54 0.69 -10.45
CA THR A 13 -13.38 -0.50 -10.20
C THR A 13 -13.24 -1.06 -8.79
N TYR A 14 -12.05 -0.92 -8.18
CA TYR A 14 -11.74 -1.50 -6.89
C TYR A 14 -11.72 -0.45 -5.78
N ASP A 15 -12.45 -0.74 -4.72
CA ASP A 15 -12.62 0.13 -3.56
C ASP A 15 -11.27 0.45 -2.91
N LEU A 16 -10.35 -0.52 -2.82
CA LEU A 16 -9.03 -0.34 -2.21
C LEU A 16 -8.25 0.85 -2.80
N TYR A 17 -8.20 0.96 -4.12
CA TYR A 17 -7.45 2.02 -4.79
C TYR A 17 -8.22 3.36 -4.77
N ARG A 18 -9.55 3.29 -4.86
CA ARG A 18 -10.42 4.48 -4.80
C ARG A 18 -10.39 5.13 -3.42
N GLU A 19 -10.64 4.35 -2.37
CA GLU A 19 -10.59 4.80 -0.98
C GLU A 19 -9.17 5.19 -0.57
N GLY A 20 -8.16 4.46 -1.03
CA GLY A 20 -6.75 4.80 -0.82
C GLY A 20 -6.38 6.16 -1.39
N TYR A 21 -6.90 6.54 -2.57
CA TYR A 21 -6.70 7.89 -3.12
C TYR A 21 -7.25 8.96 -2.18
N TYR A 22 -8.49 8.82 -1.71
CA TYR A 22 -9.12 9.81 -0.84
C TYR A 22 -8.37 9.93 0.49
N TYR A 23 -8.05 8.80 1.13
CA TYR A 23 -7.39 8.80 2.41
C TYR A 23 -5.94 9.30 2.33
N TYR A 24 -5.10 8.69 1.48
CA TYR A 24 -3.67 8.95 1.46
C TYR A 24 -3.25 10.09 0.53
N GLY A 25 -4.02 10.34 -0.53
CA GLY A 25 -3.69 11.32 -1.57
C GLY A 25 -4.37 12.67 -1.40
N LYS A 26 -5.52 12.74 -0.69
CA LYS A 26 -6.34 13.96 -0.60
C LYS A 26 -6.59 14.42 0.84
N ASP A 27 -7.35 13.66 1.63
CA ASP A 27 -7.90 14.13 2.89
C ASP A 27 -6.86 14.13 4.02
N TYR A 28 -5.94 13.15 4.02
CA TYR A 28 -4.90 12.98 5.04
C TYR A 28 -3.49 12.88 4.44
N ALA A 29 -3.23 13.60 3.36
CA ALA A 29 -1.92 13.60 2.70
C ALA A 29 -0.80 14.11 3.63
N HIS A 30 0.25 13.29 3.81
CA HIS A 30 1.39 13.63 4.66
C HIS A 30 2.45 14.45 3.89
N LYS A 31 3.01 15.50 4.51
CA LYS A 31 3.90 16.51 3.88
C LYS A 31 5.25 16.01 3.33
N GLY A 32 5.54 14.71 3.37
CA GLY A 32 6.71 14.10 2.74
C GLY A 32 6.40 12.84 1.93
N SER A 33 5.12 12.46 1.83
CA SER A 33 4.70 11.27 1.08
C SER A 33 4.25 11.68 -0.32
N THR A 34 5.04 11.37 -1.33
CA THR A 34 4.77 11.76 -2.72
C THR A 34 4.10 10.65 -3.53
N PHE A 35 4.08 9.41 -3.03
CA PHE A 35 3.63 8.22 -3.77
C PHE A 35 4.33 8.01 -5.12
N SER A 36 5.58 8.46 -5.22
CA SER A 36 6.45 8.30 -6.39
C SER A 36 7.75 7.62 -5.96
N PHE A 37 8.12 6.53 -6.65
CA PHE A 37 9.30 5.73 -6.38
C PHE A 37 10.16 5.61 -7.64
N THR A 38 11.45 5.34 -7.48
CA THR A 38 12.34 5.14 -8.63
C THR A 38 12.10 3.78 -9.27
N GLU A 39 12.33 3.68 -10.58
CA GLU A 39 12.23 2.39 -11.29
C GLU A 39 13.24 1.37 -10.77
N SER A 40 14.42 1.81 -10.34
CA SER A 40 15.43 0.94 -9.73
C SER A 40 14.88 0.23 -8.48
N SER A 41 14.12 0.93 -7.64
CA SER A 41 13.51 0.35 -6.43
C SER A 41 12.45 -0.71 -6.76
N LEU A 42 11.85 -0.68 -7.95
CA LEU A 42 10.91 -1.72 -8.36
C LEU A 42 11.62 -3.06 -8.57
N LEU A 43 12.81 -3.06 -9.16
CA LEU A 43 13.59 -4.29 -9.37
C LEU A 43 13.99 -4.90 -8.03
N ASP A 44 14.45 -4.05 -7.09
CA ASP A 44 14.77 -4.49 -5.72
C ASP A 44 13.52 -5.07 -5.04
N LEU A 45 12.38 -4.40 -5.13
CA LEU A 45 11.11 -4.84 -4.54
C LEU A 45 10.64 -6.19 -5.10
N MET A 46 10.80 -6.44 -6.39
CA MET A 46 10.40 -7.71 -7.02
C MET A 46 11.25 -8.89 -6.54
N SER A 47 12.49 -8.63 -6.11
CA SER A 47 13.38 -9.66 -5.54
C SER A 47 13.26 -9.80 -4.02
N PHE A 48 12.52 -8.90 -3.37
CA PHE A 48 12.39 -8.85 -1.92
C PHE A 48 11.40 -9.89 -1.39
N ASP A 49 11.85 -10.75 -0.48
CA ASP A 49 10.98 -11.68 0.25
C ASP A 49 10.75 -11.18 1.70
N ALA A 50 9.51 -10.76 1.97
CA ALA A 50 9.10 -10.28 3.28
C ALA A 50 9.13 -11.35 4.39
N ARG A 51 9.21 -12.64 4.05
CA ARG A 51 9.27 -13.75 5.00
C ARG A 51 10.69 -14.20 5.31
N ASN A 52 11.69 -13.72 4.57
CA ASN A 52 13.07 -14.13 4.75
C ASN A 52 13.52 -13.89 6.21
N ASN A 53 14.01 -14.95 6.86
CA ASN A 53 14.40 -14.98 8.28
C ASN A 53 13.27 -14.68 9.30
N ALA A 54 12.00 -14.66 8.90
CA ALA A 54 10.88 -14.43 9.82
C ALA A 54 10.74 -15.56 10.85
N ASP A 55 11.21 -16.77 10.51
CA ASP A 55 11.29 -17.94 11.39
C ASP A 55 12.23 -17.76 12.59
N LEU A 56 13.16 -16.79 12.52
CA LEU A 56 14.05 -16.46 13.63
C LEU A 56 13.36 -15.67 14.76
N ILE A 57 12.14 -15.17 14.53
CA ILE A 57 11.37 -14.42 15.53
C ILE A 57 10.78 -15.41 16.54
N SER A 58 11.41 -15.53 17.70
CA SER A 58 11.02 -16.45 18.78
C SER A 58 10.01 -15.87 19.77
N ILE A 59 9.59 -14.62 19.57
CA ILE A 59 8.59 -13.94 20.40
C ILE A 59 7.22 -13.92 19.72
N PRO A 60 6.11 -13.92 20.47
CA PRO A 60 4.79 -13.80 19.89
C PRO A 60 4.63 -12.50 19.09
N LEU A 61 4.07 -12.61 17.88
CA LEU A 61 3.77 -11.47 17.00
C LEU A 61 2.25 -11.26 16.90
N LEU A 62 1.82 -10.00 17.03
CA LEU A 62 0.46 -9.59 16.74
C LEU A 62 0.38 -9.04 15.30
N MET A 63 -0.24 -9.80 14.41
CA MET A 63 -0.56 -9.34 13.05
C MET A 63 -2.01 -8.86 13.00
N ILE A 64 -2.22 -7.61 12.59
CA ILE A 64 -3.55 -7.03 12.42
C ILE A 64 -3.76 -6.75 10.93
N ALA A 65 -4.81 -7.34 10.37
CA ALA A 65 -5.21 -7.12 8.99
C ALA A 65 -6.69 -6.74 8.93
N GLY A 66 -7.06 -5.89 7.96
CA GLY A 66 -8.45 -5.54 7.74
C GLY A 66 -9.27 -6.75 7.27
N LYS A 67 -10.55 -6.80 7.62
CA LYS A 67 -11.46 -7.91 7.24
C LYS A 67 -11.49 -8.19 5.73
N ALA A 68 -11.32 -7.16 4.90
CA ALA A 68 -11.33 -7.27 3.43
C ALA A 68 -9.99 -7.71 2.84
N ALA A 69 -8.90 -7.72 3.62
CA ALA A 69 -7.57 -8.11 3.13
C ALA A 69 -7.42 -9.63 3.01
N ILE A 70 -8.17 -10.42 3.80
CA ILE A 70 -8.10 -11.89 3.82
C ILE A 70 -8.51 -12.52 2.47
N HIS A 71 -9.26 -11.80 1.64
CA HIS A 71 -9.65 -12.29 0.30
C HIS A 71 -8.53 -12.20 -0.75
N CYS A 72 -7.42 -11.49 -0.46
CA CYS A 72 -6.31 -11.28 -1.39
C CYS A 72 -5.04 -12.07 -1.06
N ILE A 73 -5.04 -12.95 -0.04
CA ILE A 73 -3.90 -13.81 0.32
C ILE A 73 -4.16 -15.24 -0.15
#